data_AF-A0A011PTT7-F1
#
_entry.id   AF-A0A011PTT7-F1
#
_cell.length_a   1.000
_cell.length_b   1.000
_cell.length_c   1.000
_cell.angle_alpha   90.00
_cell.angle_beta   90.00
_cell.angle_gamma   90.00
#
_symmetry.space_group_name_H-M   'P 1'
#
loop_
_entity.id
_entity.type
_entity.pdbx_description
1 polymer ?
#
loop_
_entity_poly.entity_id
_entity_poly.type
_entity_poly.pdbx_seq_one_letter_code
_entity_poly.pdbx_strand_id
1 'polypeptide(L)'
;MDRMAIRAPTTMRKTATAALAACFVLPGTASATNVLFGFVGTATYVTDGQQLAGMIAALPGFNVTQRTLNTAVYNDYASFDQVWVYDLVTGSDNNAFQTANYQNIAAWYNGLSNKNLIVDGRIISSAPSWTNAGGFPAEDAWIQSYATALDGAGGGLLLGTDHNEYQDGINQINAAIGINNFSGFFGTFPTSQAVVDTLSPLYVPIGPCTANPLLQCINDNSTTGFVPTGLQPNGQFLTPVAYHGTSSTAFDNAAVAATFESVTFPTPEPASPALVLGALGLLGLFARRSKS
;
A
#
# COMPACT_ATOMS: atom_id res chain seq x y z
N MET A 1 41.37 -24.05 78.92
CA MET A 1 40.84 -22.69 79.17
C MET A 1 40.46 -22.11 77.82
N ASP A 2 39.20 -21.67 77.67
CA ASP A 2 38.70 -20.69 76.68
C ASP A 2 38.77 -21.08 75.19
N ARG A 3 37.72 -21.05 74.35
CA ARG A 3 36.34 -20.54 74.44
C ARG A 3 35.43 -21.37 73.52
N MET A 4 34.23 -21.67 73.99
CA MET A 4 33.16 -22.34 73.24
C MET A 4 32.32 -21.26 72.52
N ALA A 5 32.37 -21.20 71.19
CA ALA A 5 31.59 -20.26 70.39
C ALA A 5 30.23 -20.85 70.02
N ILE A 6 29.15 -20.29 70.59
CA ILE A 6 27.76 -20.62 70.30
C ILE A 6 27.37 -19.94 68.98
N ARG A 7 27.03 -20.72 67.95
CA ARG A 7 26.40 -20.22 66.71
C ARG A 7 24.89 -20.38 66.80
N ALA A 8 24.16 -19.27 66.69
CA ALA A 8 22.71 -19.24 66.58
C ALA A 8 22.25 -19.63 65.15
N PRO A 9 21.09 -20.32 64.99
CA PRO A 9 20.55 -20.63 63.68
C PRO A 9 19.73 -19.47 63.12
N THR A 10 20.07 -19.04 61.90
CA THR A 10 19.36 -18.01 61.14
C THR A 10 18.16 -18.62 60.43
N THR A 11 16.95 -18.30 60.86
CA THR A 11 15.70 -18.78 60.26
C THR A 11 15.34 -17.94 59.03
N MET A 12 15.50 -18.49 57.81
CA MET A 12 14.98 -17.89 56.58
C MET A 12 13.45 -18.06 56.50
N ARG A 13 12.71 -16.94 56.54
CA ARG A 13 11.28 -16.90 56.17
C ARG A 13 11.15 -16.85 54.64
N LYS A 14 10.58 -17.90 54.06
CA LYS A 14 10.11 -17.89 52.66
C LYS A 14 8.80 -17.11 52.58
N THR A 15 8.83 -15.93 51.97
CA THR A 15 7.64 -15.22 51.51
C THR A 15 7.21 -15.82 50.17
N ALA A 16 6.06 -16.50 50.16
CA ALA A 16 5.42 -16.98 48.94
C ALA A 16 4.71 -15.81 48.26
N THR A 17 5.22 -15.37 47.11
CA THR A 17 4.60 -14.36 46.26
C THR A 17 3.54 -15.05 45.40
N ALA A 18 2.27 -14.76 45.62
CA ALA A 18 1.18 -15.22 44.77
C ALA A 18 1.23 -14.45 43.44
N ALA A 19 1.50 -15.15 42.34
CA ALA A 19 1.41 -14.59 41.00
C ALA A 19 -0.06 -14.55 40.56
N LEU A 20 -0.64 -13.34 40.50
CA LEU A 20 -1.92 -13.12 39.83
C LEU A 20 -1.69 -13.27 38.31
N ALA A 21 -2.17 -14.36 37.73
CA ALA A 21 -2.24 -14.54 36.29
C ALA A 21 -3.39 -13.67 35.75
N ALA A 22 -3.07 -12.45 35.30
CA ALA A 22 -4.00 -11.65 34.53
C ALA A 22 -4.14 -12.28 33.13
N CYS A 23 -5.29 -12.89 32.84
CA CYS A 23 -5.69 -13.20 31.47
C CYS A 23 -5.90 -11.89 30.72
N PHE A 24 -4.85 -11.39 30.07
CA PHE A 24 -4.98 -10.43 28.99
C PHE A 24 -5.63 -11.15 27.83
N VAL A 25 -6.95 -11.01 27.69
CA VAL A 25 -7.60 -11.23 26.40
C VAL A 25 -7.05 -10.12 25.50
N LEU A 26 -6.07 -10.46 24.65
CA LEU A 26 -5.66 -9.58 23.58
C LEU A 26 -6.93 -9.26 22.79
N PRO A 27 -7.32 -7.98 22.64
CA PRO A 27 -8.41 -7.64 21.75
C PRO A 27 -8.05 -8.26 20.39
N GLY A 28 -8.91 -9.15 19.88
CA GLY A 28 -8.75 -9.67 18.54
C GLY A 28 -8.66 -8.47 17.62
N THR A 29 -7.52 -8.27 16.97
CA THR A 29 -7.39 -7.28 15.92
C THR A 29 -8.48 -7.61 14.92
N ALA A 30 -9.45 -6.71 14.74
CA ALA A 30 -10.49 -6.89 13.74
C ALA A 30 -9.80 -7.17 12.41
N SER A 31 -10.08 -8.32 11.81
CA SER A 31 -9.48 -8.72 10.54
C SER A 31 -10.28 -8.04 9.43
N ALA A 32 -9.59 -7.23 8.64
CA ALA A 32 -10.11 -6.53 7.48
C ALA A 32 -10.07 -7.46 6.25
N THR A 33 -10.85 -8.55 6.32
CA THR A 33 -10.83 -9.67 5.35
C THR A 33 -12.00 -9.68 4.37
N ASN A 34 -12.99 -8.78 4.50
CA ASN A 34 -14.04 -8.64 3.49
C ASN A 34 -13.54 -7.71 2.39
N VAL A 35 -13.23 -8.31 1.23
CA VAL A 35 -12.65 -7.61 0.09
C VAL A 35 -13.70 -7.48 -1.00
N LEU A 36 -13.92 -6.26 -1.48
CA LEU A 36 -14.55 -6.03 -2.78
C LEU A 36 -13.46 -5.93 -3.83
N PHE A 37 -13.50 -6.79 -4.84
CA PHE A 37 -12.69 -6.67 -6.05
C PHE A 37 -13.57 -6.20 -7.21
N GLY A 38 -13.52 -4.90 -7.48
CA GLY A 38 -14.22 -4.26 -8.58
C GLY A 38 -13.35 -4.22 -9.83
N PHE A 39 -13.82 -4.77 -10.93
CA PHE A 39 -13.19 -4.61 -12.24
C PHE A 39 -14.06 -3.77 -13.15
N VAL A 40 -13.39 -2.98 -14.00
CA VAL A 40 -14.05 -2.20 -15.04
C VAL A 40 -13.77 -2.88 -16.37
N GLY A 41 -14.84 -3.34 -17.01
CA GLY A 41 -14.72 -4.32 -18.08
C GLY A 41 -14.59 -3.72 -19.47
N THR A 42 -13.59 -4.18 -20.20
CA THR A 42 -13.74 -4.71 -21.56
C THR A 42 -13.53 -6.23 -21.49
N ALA A 43 -14.09 -7.02 -22.42
CA ALA A 43 -14.01 -8.49 -22.36
C ALA A 43 -12.57 -9.04 -22.33
N THR A 44 -11.61 -8.26 -22.83
CA THR A 44 -10.20 -8.66 -23.01
C THR A 44 -9.49 -8.96 -21.69
N TYR A 45 -9.66 -8.12 -20.67
CA TYR A 45 -8.84 -8.19 -19.44
C TYR A 45 -9.61 -8.57 -18.17
N VAL A 46 -10.90 -8.90 -18.31
CA VAL A 46 -11.73 -9.37 -17.18
C VAL A 46 -11.17 -10.67 -16.60
N THR A 47 -10.69 -11.59 -17.44
CA THR A 47 -10.12 -12.86 -16.98
C THR A 47 -8.90 -12.63 -16.10
N ASP A 48 -8.02 -11.69 -16.44
CA ASP A 48 -6.84 -11.36 -15.64
C ASP A 48 -7.27 -10.80 -14.27
N GLY A 49 -8.23 -9.87 -14.24
CA GLY A 49 -8.80 -9.34 -13.00
C GLY A 49 -9.42 -10.42 -12.11
N GLN A 50 -10.15 -11.39 -12.70
CA GLN A 50 -10.71 -12.53 -11.97
C GLN A 50 -9.62 -13.45 -11.38
N GLN A 51 -8.51 -13.63 -12.09
CA GLN A 51 -7.37 -14.39 -11.60
C GLN A 51 -6.71 -13.69 -10.41
N LEU A 52 -6.52 -12.37 -10.48
CA LEU A 52 -6.00 -11.58 -9.36
C LEU A 52 -6.92 -11.66 -8.13
N ALA A 53 -8.24 -11.53 -8.32
CA ALA A 53 -9.21 -11.74 -7.24
C ALA A 53 -9.13 -13.16 -6.65
N GLY A 54 -8.88 -14.16 -7.48
CA GLY A 54 -8.65 -15.55 -7.08
C GLY A 54 -7.41 -15.73 -6.18
N MET A 55 -6.33 -14.99 -6.44
CA MET A 55 -5.12 -15.01 -5.61
C MET A 55 -5.41 -14.54 -4.18
N ILE A 56 -6.25 -13.51 -4.03
CA ILE A 56 -6.71 -13.01 -2.71
C ILE A 56 -7.65 -14.02 -2.06
N ALA A 57 -8.60 -14.58 -2.81
CA ALA A 57 -9.56 -15.57 -2.30
C ALA A 57 -8.89 -16.88 -1.83
N ALA A 58 -7.67 -17.15 -2.29
CA ALA A 58 -6.87 -18.28 -1.82
C ALA A 58 -6.27 -18.06 -0.41
N LEU A 59 -6.29 -16.83 0.13
CA LEU A 59 -5.83 -16.56 1.49
C LEU A 59 -6.83 -17.09 2.52
N PRO A 60 -6.37 -17.76 3.59
CA PRO A 60 -7.24 -18.21 4.68
C PRO A 60 -7.97 -17.03 5.34
N GLY A 61 -9.30 -17.13 5.43
CA GLY A 61 -10.14 -16.13 6.12
C GLY A 61 -10.57 -14.94 5.25
N PHE A 62 -9.99 -14.75 4.07
CA PHE A 62 -10.40 -13.69 3.15
C PHE A 62 -11.71 -14.05 2.44
N ASN A 63 -12.63 -13.09 2.38
CA ASN A 63 -13.90 -13.21 1.67
C ASN A 63 -13.95 -12.19 0.53
N VAL A 64 -13.77 -12.66 -0.70
CA VAL A 64 -13.68 -11.80 -1.89
C VAL A 64 -15.01 -11.77 -2.64
N THR A 65 -15.63 -10.60 -2.69
CA THR A 65 -16.77 -10.33 -3.57
C THR A 65 -16.28 -9.66 -4.84
N GLN A 66 -16.62 -10.21 -6.00
CA GLN A 66 -16.25 -9.65 -7.30
C GLN A 66 -17.40 -8.87 -7.91
N ARG A 67 -17.10 -7.71 -8.52
CA ARG A 67 -18.13 -6.87 -9.19
C ARG A 67 -17.62 -6.22 -10.46
N THR A 68 -18.52 -6.10 -11.43
CA THR A 68 -18.30 -5.33 -12.64
C THR A 68 -18.82 -3.90 -12.46
N LEU A 69 -17.92 -2.93 -12.28
CA LEU A 69 -18.27 -1.56 -11.88
C LEU A 69 -18.94 -0.72 -12.99
N ASN A 70 -18.85 -1.15 -14.24
CA ASN A 70 -19.44 -0.45 -15.38
C ASN A 70 -20.82 -1.01 -15.81
N THR A 71 -21.43 -1.89 -15.01
CA THR A 71 -22.72 -2.55 -15.34
C THR A 71 -23.86 -2.28 -14.37
N ALA A 72 -23.56 -1.91 -13.12
CA ALA A 72 -24.54 -1.61 -12.09
C ALA A 72 -23.93 -0.67 -11.04
N VAL A 73 -24.77 0.11 -10.35
CA VAL A 73 -24.35 0.95 -9.20
C VAL A 73 -24.44 0.13 -7.92
N TYR A 74 -23.40 0.18 -7.11
CA TYR A 74 -23.35 -0.43 -5.78
C TYR A 74 -23.28 0.64 -4.70
N ASN A 75 -23.85 0.39 -3.53
CA ASN A 75 -23.94 1.38 -2.43
C ASN A 75 -23.56 0.80 -1.06
N ASP A 76 -23.17 -0.48 -1.01
CA ASP A 76 -22.86 -1.25 0.19
C ASP A 76 -21.34 -1.34 0.45
N TYR A 77 -20.56 -0.36 -0.03
CA TYR A 77 -19.10 -0.29 0.19
C TYR A 77 -18.72 -0.34 1.67
N ALA A 78 -19.58 0.16 2.56
CA ALA A 78 -19.39 0.09 4.02
C ALA A 78 -19.42 -1.34 4.61
N SER A 79 -19.79 -2.36 3.82
CA SER A 79 -19.72 -3.76 4.22
C SER A 79 -18.36 -4.41 3.93
N PHE A 80 -17.45 -3.69 3.27
CA PHE A 80 -16.12 -4.16 2.92
C PHE A 80 -15.06 -3.41 3.72
N ASP A 81 -14.06 -4.16 4.15
CA ASP A 81 -12.88 -3.63 4.82
C ASP A 81 -11.84 -3.17 3.79
N GLN A 82 -11.79 -3.84 2.64
CA GLN A 82 -10.92 -3.49 1.52
C GLN A 82 -11.72 -3.32 0.24
N VAL A 83 -11.36 -2.32 -0.54
CA VAL A 83 -11.85 -2.14 -1.91
C VAL A 83 -10.66 -2.14 -2.85
N TRP A 84 -10.70 -3.03 -3.84
CA TRP A 84 -9.71 -3.15 -4.89
C TRP A 84 -10.37 -2.77 -6.20
N VAL A 85 -9.79 -1.81 -6.91
CA VAL A 85 -10.26 -1.39 -8.22
C VAL A 85 -9.22 -1.78 -9.26
N TYR A 86 -9.64 -2.59 -10.21
CA TYR A 86 -8.88 -3.00 -11.38
C TYR A 86 -9.51 -2.38 -12.61
N ASP A 87 -8.83 -1.41 -13.21
CA ASP A 87 -9.35 -0.65 -14.35
C ASP A 87 -8.42 -0.74 -15.55
N LEU A 88 -8.88 -1.46 -16.57
CA LEU A 88 -8.23 -1.60 -17.88
C LEU A 88 -9.22 -1.40 -19.02
N VAL A 89 -10.13 -0.44 -18.87
CA VAL A 89 -10.93 0.02 -19.99
C VAL A 89 -10.15 1.06 -20.78
N THR A 90 -10.14 0.93 -22.10
CA THR A 90 -9.59 1.96 -22.99
C THR A 90 -10.63 3.01 -23.33
N GLY A 91 -10.18 4.26 -23.55
CA GLY A 91 -11.01 5.36 -24.02
C GLY A 91 -11.71 6.13 -22.89
N SER A 92 -12.72 6.93 -23.25
CA SER A 92 -13.43 7.77 -22.28
C SER A 92 -14.29 6.90 -21.36
N ASP A 93 -13.71 6.58 -20.21
CA ASP A 93 -14.21 5.63 -19.24
C ASP A 93 -15.19 6.31 -18.27
N ASN A 94 -16.41 6.55 -18.75
CA ASN A 94 -17.33 7.51 -18.11
C ASN A 94 -18.81 7.13 -18.22
N ASN A 95 -19.14 5.84 -18.26
CA ASN A 95 -20.55 5.47 -18.21
C ASN A 95 -21.14 5.80 -16.83
N ALA A 96 -22.46 6.06 -16.78
CA ALA A 96 -23.10 6.54 -15.56
C ALA A 96 -22.96 5.57 -14.37
N PHE A 97 -22.89 4.26 -14.61
CA PHE A 97 -22.71 3.28 -13.54
C PHE A 97 -21.31 3.34 -12.94
N GLN A 98 -20.31 3.41 -13.80
CA GLN A 98 -18.93 3.53 -13.40
C GLN A 98 -18.67 4.81 -12.62
N THR A 99 -19.06 5.97 -13.17
CA THR A 99 -18.86 7.25 -12.50
C THR A 99 -19.52 7.26 -11.12
N ALA A 100 -20.71 6.70 -10.98
CA ALA A 100 -21.38 6.57 -9.68
C ALA A 100 -20.61 5.66 -8.71
N ASN A 101 -20.08 4.52 -9.18
CA ASN A 101 -19.26 3.64 -8.36
C ASN A 101 -17.95 4.31 -7.94
N TYR A 102 -17.26 5.04 -8.82
CA TYR A 102 -16.04 5.77 -8.49
C TYR A 102 -16.29 6.83 -7.41
N GLN A 103 -17.39 7.56 -7.50
CA GLN A 103 -17.81 8.50 -6.46
C GLN A 103 -18.11 7.79 -5.14
N ASN A 104 -18.82 6.66 -5.16
CA ASN A 104 -19.15 5.90 -3.97
C ASN A 104 -17.90 5.29 -3.30
N ILE A 105 -16.95 4.78 -4.08
CA ILE A 105 -15.65 4.28 -3.59
C ILE A 105 -14.85 5.41 -2.96
N ALA A 106 -14.76 6.56 -3.63
CA ALA A 106 -14.06 7.72 -3.08
C ALA A 106 -14.71 8.23 -1.79
N ALA A 107 -16.05 8.28 -1.72
CA ALA A 107 -16.78 8.67 -0.52
C ALA A 107 -16.54 7.69 0.64
N TRP A 108 -16.56 6.38 0.37
CA TRP A 108 -16.23 5.34 1.33
C TRP A 108 -14.79 5.51 1.86
N TYR A 109 -13.80 5.63 0.97
CA TYR A 109 -12.40 5.80 1.34
C TYR A 109 -12.15 7.08 2.16
N ASN A 110 -12.76 8.19 1.75
CA ASN A 110 -12.66 9.46 2.45
C ASN A 110 -13.29 9.41 3.86
N GLY A 111 -14.29 8.54 4.05
CA GLY A 111 -14.94 8.27 5.34
C GLY A 111 -14.14 7.40 6.30
N LEU A 112 -13.07 6.73 5.84
CA LEU A 112 -12.22 5.89 6.71
C LEU A 112 -11.43 6.76 7.71
N SER A 113 -11.32 6.24 8.95
CA SER A 113 -10.45 6.82 9.98
C SER A 113 -8.98 6.61 9.66
N ASN A 114 -8.61 5.41 9.20
CA ASN A 114 -7.29 5.06 8.70
C ASN A 114 -7.37 4.86 7.20
N LYS A 115 -6.67 5.70 6.44
CA LYS A 115 -6.68 5.69 4.98
C LYS A 115 -5.40 5.01 4.50
N ASN A 116 -5.45 3.70 4.27
CA ASN A 116 -4.35 2.97 3.67
C ASN A 116 -4.59 2.81 2.17
N LEU A 117 -3.56 3.05 1.38
CA LEU A 117 -3.66 3.02 -0.08
C LEU A 117 -2.45 2.30 -0.68
N ILE A 118 -2.74 1.46 -1.67
CA ILE A 118 -1.77 0.88 -2.60
C ILE A 118 -2.17 1.32 -4.02
N VAL A 119 -1.21 1.81 -4.79
CA VAL A 119 -1.36 2.13 -6.20
C VAL A 119 -0.41 1.25 -7.01
N ASP A 120 -0.94 0.60 -8.04
CA ASP A 120 -0.19 -0.35 -8.86
C ASP A 120 -0.46 -0.08 -10.35
N GLY A 121 0.53 0.47 -11.04
CA GLY A 121 0.47 0.85 -12.45
C GLY A 121 0.82 -0.29 -13.40
N ARG A 122 1.02 -1.51 -12.88
CA ARG A 122 1.38 -2.72 -13.64
C ARG A 122 0.46 -3.89 -13.30
N ILE A 123 -0.69 -3.66 -12.69
CA ILE A 123 -1.38 -4.68 -11.87
C ILE A 123 -1.67 -5.98 -12.64
N ILE A 124 -1.99 -5.86 -13.93
CA ILE A 124 -2.26 -6.98 -14.83
C ILE A 124 -1.03 -7.85 -15.11
N SER A 125 0.18 -7.30 -15.00
CA SER A 125 1.43 -8.08 -15.09
C SER A 125 1.52 -9.17 -14.02
N SER A 126 0.78 -9.06 -12.92
CA SER A 126 0.74 -10.11 -11.89
C SER A 126 -0.08 -11.33 -12.31
N ALA A 127 -0.95 -11.22 -13.33
CA ALA A 127 -1.80 -12.33 -13.74
C ALA A 127 -0.99 -13.45 -14.46
N PRO A 128 -1.41 -14.73 -14.32
CA PRO A 128 -0.70 -15.88 -14.88
C PRO A 128 -0.38 -15.81 -16.37
N SER A 129 -1.26 -15.23 -17.19
CA SER A 129 -1.04 -15.03 -18.63
C SER A 129 0.24 -14.22 -18.89
N TRP A 130 0.49 -13.18 -18.09
CA TRP A 130 1.59 -12.24 -18.25
C TRP A 130 2.90 -12.73 -17.62
N THR A 131 2.83 -13.38 -16.46
CA THR A 131 4.02 -13.99 -15.83
C THR A 131 4.55 -15.16 -16.67
N ASN A 132 3.67 -16.03 -17.18
CA ASN A 132 4.05 -17.14 -18.05
C ASN A 132 4.64 -16.65 -19.39
N ALA A 133 4.05 -15.61 -19.99
CA ALA A 133 4.57 -15.04 -21.24
C ALA A 133 5.98 -14.45 -21.09
N GLY A 134 6.30 -13.91 -19.92
CA GLY A 134 7.64 -13.36 -19.60
C GLY A 134 8.62 -14.39 -19.05
N GLY A 135 8.18 -15.62 -18.78
CA GLY A 135 8.99 -16.64 -18.11
C GLY A 135 9.39 -16.26 -16.68
N PHE A 136 8.57 -15.45 -16.00
CA PHE A 136 8.81 -14.99 -14.63
C PHE A 136 8.05 -15.86 -13.62
N PRO A 137 8.52 -16.00 -12.36
CA PRO A 137 7.75 -16.67 -11.32
C PRO A 137 6.34 -16.09 -11.14
N ALA A 138 5.42 -16.92 -10.64
CA ALA A 138 4.06 -16.50 -10.32
C ALA A 138 4.05 -15.45 -9.19
N GLU A 139 3.09 -14.53 -9.24
CA GLU A 139 3.01 -13.37 -8.34
C GLU A 139 1.86 -13.48 -7.32
N ASP A 140 1.32 -14.67 -7.09
CA ASP A 140 0.29 -14.92 -6.07
C ASP A 140 0.71 -14.35 -4.71
N ALA A 141 1.94 -14.64 -4.27
CA ALA A 141 2.46 -14.12 -3.00
C ALA A 141 2.55 -12.59 -2.97
N TRP A 142 2.80 -11.95 -4.12
CA TRP A 142 2.87 -10.50 -4.23
C TRP A 142 1.49 -9.85 -4.10
N ILE A 143 0.51 -10.35 -4.85
CA ILE A 143 -0.89 -9.89 -4.73
C ILE A 143 -1.44 -10.17 -3.32
N GLN A 144 -1.06 -11.29 -2.72
CA GLN A 144 -1.42 -11.62 -1.35
C GLN A 144 -0.76 -10.69 -0.32
N SER A 145 0.47 -10.22 -0.57
CA SER A 145 1.15 -9.29 0.36
C SER A 145 0.39 -7.97 0.48
N TYR A 146 -0.18 -7.45 -0.61
CA TYR A 146 -1.06 -6.28 -0.58
C TYR A 146 -2.28 -6.51 0.32
N ALA A 147 -3.00 -7.62 0.14
CA ALA A 147 -4.21 -7.93 0.88
C ALA A 147 -3.95 -8.12 2.37
N THR A 148 -2.85 -8.79 2.73
CA THR A 148 -2.43 -8.99 4.12
C THR A 148 -1.92 -7.71 4.78
N ALA A 149 -1.25 -6.82 4.05
CA ALA A 149 -0.81 -5.54 4.58
C ALA A 149 -2.01 -4.61 4.86
N LEU A 150 -2.99 -4.58 3.96
CA LEU A 150 -4.25 -3.87 4.18
C LEU A 150 -5.03 -4.47 5.37
N ASP A 151 -5.12 -5.80 5.47
CA ASP A 151 -5.74 -6.48 6.62
C ASP A 151 -5.07 -6.06 7.95
N GLY A 152 -3.74 -6.13 8.00
CA GLY A 152 -2.95 -5.72 9.16
C GLY A 152 -3.07 -4.23 9.54
N ALA A 153 -3.47 -3.39 8.59
CA ALA A 153 -3.69 -1.95 8.80
C ALA A 153 -5.17 -1.57 9.00
N GLY A 154 -6.07 -2.57 9.10
CA GLY A 154 -7.49 -2.37 9.35
C GLY A 154 -8.31 -2.01 8.10
N GLY A 155 -7.80 -2.34 6.91
CA GLY A 155 -8.46 -2.15 5.63
C GLY A 155 -7.82 -1.06 4.76
N GLY A 156 -8.44 -0.78 3.62
CA GLY A 156 -8.01 0.30 2.72
C GLY A 156 -8.29 0.04 1.24
N LEU A 157 -7.71 0.89 0.41
CA LEU A 157 -7.98 0.94 -1.03
C LEU A 157 -6.76 0.43 -1.81
N LEU A 158 -7.01 -0.38 -2.83
CA LEU A 158 -6.04 -0.64 -3.89
C LEU A 158 -6.58 -0.11 -5.21
N LEU A 159 -5.74 0.65 -5.92
CA LEU A 159 -6.02 1.12 -7.28
C LEU A 159 -5.00 0.50 -8.23
N GLY A 160 -5.49 -0.33 -9.14
CA GLY A 160 -4.69 -1.07 -10.11
C GLY A 160 -5.08 -0.68 -11.53
N THR A 161 -4.08 -0.36 -12.34
CA THR A 161 -4.23 -0.06 -13.77
C THR A 161 -2.95 -0.48 -14.51
N ASP A 162 -2.83 -0.04 -15.76
CA ASP A 162 -1.65 -0.20 -16.60
C ASP A 162 -1.22 1.20 -17.11
N HIS A 163 -0.73 1.30 -18.34
CA HIS A 163 -0.26 2.53 -18.97
C HIS A 163 -1.39 3.50 -19.35
N ASN A 164 -0.98 4.66 -19.88
CA ASN A 164 -1.82 5.83 -20.18
C ASN A 164 -3.15 5.56 -20.90
N GLU A 165 -3.29 4.48 -21.67
CA GLU A 165 -4.56 4.15 -22.35
C GLU A 165 -5.67 3.70 -21.39
N TYR A 166 -5.31 3.29 -20.17
CA TYR A 166 -6.20 2.68 -19.19
C TYR A 166 -6.43 3.54 -17.93
N GLN A 167 -5.77 4.70 -17.85
CA GLN A 167 -5.68 5.46 -16.60
C GLN A 167 -6.81 6.48 -16.43
N ASP A 168 -7.61 6.74 -17.46
CA ASP A 168 -8.65 7.79 -17.44
C ASP A 168 -9.70 7.53 -16.35
N GLY A 169 -10.16 6.28 -16.20
CA GLY A 169 -11.16 5.91 -15.21
C GLY A 169 -10.61 5.96 -13.78
N ILE A 170 -9.54 5.21 -13.51
CA ILE A 170 -8.91 5.17 -12.19
C ILE A 170 -8.50 6.58 -11.69
N ASN A 171 -8.09 7.48 -12.59
CA ASN A 171 -7.74 8.86 -12.25
C ASN A 171 -8.94 9.70 -11.79
N GLN A 172 -10.18 9.32 -12.12
CA GLN A 172 -11.37 9.95 -11.52
C GLN A 172 -11.48 9.63 -10.03
N ILE A 173 -11.09 8.41 -9.62
CA ILE A 173 -11.00 8.07 -8.19
C ILE A 173 -9.88 8.89 -7.55
N ASN A 174 -8.70 8.96 -8.18
CA ASN A 174 -7.56 9.74 -7.66
C ASN A 174 -7.95 11.20 -7.38
N ALA A 175 -8.63 11.84 -8.33
CA ALA A 175 -9.10 13.22 -8.18
C ALA A 175 -10.10 13.36 -7.02
N ALA A 176 -11.01 12.39 -6.84
CA ALA A 176 -12.02 12.39 -5.79
C ALA A 176 -11.48 12.09 -4.38
N ILE A 177 -10.37 11.35 -4.26
CA ILE A 177 -9.67 11.09 -2.98
C ILE A 177 -8.50 12.05 -2.73
N GLY A 178 -8.20 12.92 -3.69
CA GLY A 178 -7.17 13.96 -3.58
C GLY A 178 -5.73 13.44 -3.66
N ILE A 179 -5.45 12.48 -4.55
CA ILE A 179 -4.07 12.06 -4.89
C ILE A 179 -3.73 12.45 -6.32
N ASN A 180 -2.43 12.50 -6.65
CA ASN A 180 -1.97 12.75 -8.01
C ASN A 180 -2.37 11.59 -8.94
N ASN A 181 -2.37 11.84 -10.24
CA ASN A 181 -2.79 10.86 -11.25
C ASN A 181 -1.73 9.79 -11.49
N PHE A 182 -2.18 8.60 -11.89
CA PHE A 182 -1.37 7.69 -12.70
C PHE A 182 -1.02 8.38 -14.02
N SER A 183 0.14 8.06 -14.59
CA SER A 183 0.58 8.66 -15.85
C SER A 183 1.51 7.76 -16.65
N GLY A 184 1.79 8.15 -17.89
CA GLY A 184 2.92 7.64 -18.66
C GLY A 184 2.80 6.19 -19.12
N PHE A 185 3.94 5.71 -19.60
CA PHE A 185 4.10 4.41 -20.23
C PHE A 185 5.56 4.00 -20.06
N PHE A 186 5.78 2.76 -19.64
CA PHE A 186 7.09 2.14 -19.52
C PHE A 186 7.10 0.73 -20.11
N GLY A 187 8.23 0.40 -20.72
CA GLY A 187 8.54 -0.95 -21.18
C GLY A 187 7.87 -1.32 -22.50
N THR A 188 8.05 -2.58 -22.89
CA THR A 188 7.39 -3.19 -24.03
C THR A 188 7.17 -4.65 -23.69
N PHE A 189 5.97 -5.17 -23.96
CA PHE A 189 5.73 -6.61 -23.85
C PHE A 189 6.66 -7.36 -24.83
N PRO A 190 7.31 -8.48 -24.44
CA PRO A 190 7.22 -9.16 -23.15
C PRO A 190 8.49 -9.01 -22.26
N THR A 191 9.10 -7.83 -22.14
CA THR A 191 10.42 -7.73 -21.49
C THR A 191 10.56 -6.52 -20.56
N SER A 192 9.75 -6.44 -19.51
CA SER A 192 9.96 -5.44 -18.45
C SER A 192 9.82 -6.07 -17.07
N GLN A 193 10.56 -5.50 -16.11
CA GLN A 193 10.53 -5.81 -14.69
C GLN A 193 10.72 -4.52 -13.89
N ALA A 194 10.07 -4.43 -12.73
CA ALA A 194 10.28 -3.35 -11.77
C ALA A 194 11.14 -3.84 -10.60
N VAL A 195 12.17 -3.08 -10.23
CA VAL A 195 13.01 -3.36 -9.07
C VAL A 195 12.20 -3.10 -7.81
N VAL A 196 12.23 -4.04 -6.86
CA VAL A 196 11.48 -3.94 -5.60
C VAL A 196 12.37 -3.43 -4.49
N ASP A 197 11.83 -2.53 -3.67
CA ASP A 197 12.43 -2.16 -2.40
C ASP A 197 12.24 -3.29 -1.38
N THR A 198 13.32 -4.01 -1.09
CA THR A 198 13.32 -5.14 -0.15
C THR A 198 13.09 -4.74 1.31
N LEU A 199 13.11 -3.44 1.62
CA LEU A 199 12.79 -2.91 2.95
C LEU A 199 11.34 -2.42 3.07
N SER A 200 10.55 -2.51 1.99
CA SER A 200 9.12 -2.19 2.01
C SER A 200 8.34 -3.22 2.86
N PRO A 201 7.33 -2.81 3.64
CA PRO A 201 6.41 -3.74 4.31
C PRO A 201 5.63 -4.65 3.35
N LEU A 202 5.51 -4.27 2.08
CA LEU A 202 4.84 -5.07 1.04
C LEU A 202 5.78 -6.10 0.39
N TYR A 203 7.09 -6.05 0.70
CA TYR A 203 8.06 -6.92 0.06
C TYR A 203 7.82 -8.40 0.42
N VAL A 204 7.71 -9.20 -0.63
CA VAL A 204 7.86 -10.65 -0.57
C VAL A 204 8.83 -11.10 -1.68
N PRO A 205 9.67 -12.10 -1.44
CA PRO A 205 10.58 -12.60 -2.46
C PRO A 205 9.80 -13.32 -3.57
N ILE A 206 9.84 -12.78 -4.79
CA ILE A 206 9.27 -13.41 -5.99
C ILE A 206 10.38 -14.01 -6.85
N GLY A 207 11.30 -13.17 -7.31
CA GLY A 207 12.42 -13.60 -8.13
C GLY A 207 13.47 -12.51 -8.36
N PRO A 208 14.68 -12.90 -8.75
CA PRO A 208 15.71 -11.95 -9.14
C PRO A 208 15.35 -11.24 -10.45
N CYS A 209 15.85 -10.02 -10.64
CA CYS A 209 15.72 -9.33 -11.92
C CYS A 209 16.54 -10.06 -13.01
N THR A 210 15.97 -10.23 -14.20
CA THR A 210 16.61 -10.84 -15.37
C THR A 210 17.85 -10.07 -15.80
N ALA A 211 17.75 -8.73 -15.83
CA ALA A 211 18.87 -7.87 -16.24
C ALA A 211 19.97 -7.76 -15.17
N ASN A 212 19.63 -7.95 -13.90
CA ASN A 212 20.57 -7.90 -12.78
C ASN A 212 20.13 -8.84 -11.64
N PRO A 213 20.66 -10.08 -11.59
CA PRO A 213 20.24 -11.07 -10.59
C PRO A 213 20.56 -10.72 -9.14
N LEU A 214 21.32 -9.65 -8.88
CA LEU A 214 21.59 -9.15 -7.53
C LEU A 214 20.42 -8.34 -6.97
N LEU A 215 19.49 -7.91 -7.81
CA LEU A 215 18.29 -7.17 -7.43
C LEU A 215 17.07 -8.09 -7.40
N GLN A 216 16.07 -7.71 -6.62
CA GLN A 216 14.77 -8.37 -6.57
C GLN A 216 13.79 -7.61 -7.46
N CYS A 217 12.99 -8.33 -8.23
CA CYS A 217 12.04 -7.75 -9.16
C CYS A 217 10.66 -8.38 -9.05
N ILE A 218 9.69 -7.65 -9.58
CA ILE A 218 8.36 -8.13 -9.94
C ILE A 218 8.16 -7.99 -11.45
N ASN A 219 7.26 -8.80 -11.99
CA ASN A 219 6.91 -8.87 -13.39
C ASN A 219 6.24 -7.56 -13.83
N ASP A 220 6.60 -7.06 -15.00
CA ASP A 220 6.10 -5.78 -15.51
C ASP A 220 5.73 -5.90 -17.00
N ASN A 221 5.26 -7.09 -17.35
CA ASN A 221 5.22 -7.57 -18.72
C ASN A 221 4.15 -6.89 -19.60
N SER A 222 3.11 -6.31 -19.02
CA SER A 222 1.97 -5.74 -19.74
C SER A 222 2.22 -4.42 -20.45
N THR A 223 3.43 -3.86 -20.32
CA THR A 223 3.65 -2.40 -20.22
C THR A 223 3.13 -1.88 -18.87
N THR A 224 3.52 -0.65 -18.49
CA THR A 224 3.28 -0.13 -17.14
C THR A 224 3.13 1.37 -17.11
N GLY A 225 2.20 1.85 -16.29
CA GLY A 225 2.07 3.25 -15.91
C GLY A 225 2.93 3.61 -14.70
N PHE A 226 3.27 4.90 -14.59
CA PHE A 226 3.85 5.46 -13.37
C PHE A 226 2.75 5.84 -12.38
N VAL A 227 2.93 5.41 -11.13
CA VAL A 227 1.98 5.66 -10.05
C VAL A 227 2.31 6.96 -9.29
N PRO A 228 1.34 7.60 -8.63
CA PRO A 228 1.63 8.75 -7.79
C PRO A 228 2.52 8.36 -6.59
N THR A 229 3.52 9.21 -6.30
CA THR A 229 4.44 9.03 -5.17
C THR A 229 4.63 10.35 -4.41
N GLY A 230 5.24 10.28 -3.23
CA GLY A 230 5.54 11.44 -2.40
C GLY A 230 4.31 12.02 -1.71
N LEU A 231 4.38 13.30 -1.32
CA LEU A 231 3.29 13.99 -0.65
C LEU A 231 2.15 14.27 -1.64
N GLN A 232 0.96 13.77 -1.32
CA GLN A 232 -0.26 13.91 -2.11
C GLN A 232 -1.07 15.15 -1.68
N PRO A 233 -1.95 15.68 -2.54
CA PRO A 233 -2.84 16.80 -2.20
C PRO A 233 -3.71 16.59 -0.95
N ASN A 234 -4.11 15.35 -0.66
CA ASN A 234 -4.88 14.99 0.54
C ASN A 234 -4.02 14.83 1.82
N GLY A 235 -2.72 15.07 1.73
CA GLY A 235 -1.77 14.99 2.84
C GLY A 235 -1.18 13.61 3.09
N GLN A 236 -1.57 12.58 2.34
CA GLN A 236 -0.92 11.26 2.42
C GLN A 236 0.47 11.28 1.79
N PHE A 237 1.37 10.42 2.26
CA PHE A 237 2.67 10.20 1.63
C PHE A 237 2.70 8.79 1.02
N LEU A 238 2.96 8.70 -0.29
CA LEU A 238 3.07 7.43 -1.00
C LEU A 238 4.55 7.09 -1.22
N THR A 239 5.03 6.04 -0.56
CA THR A 239 6.40 5.56 -0.71
C THR A 239 6.50 4.63 -1.92
N PRO A 240 7.54 4.76 -2.76
CA PRO A 240 7.80 3.78 -3.82
C PRO A 240 8.04 2.39 -3.23
N VAL A 241 7.42 1.38 -3.83
CA VAL A 241 7.53 -0.03 -3.44
C VAL A 241 8.24 -0.82 -4.53
N ALA A 242 7.93 -0.53 -5.79
CA ALA A 242 8.65 -1.04 -6.94
C ALA A 242 8.77 0.04 -8.00
N TYR A 243 9.91 0.07 -8.71
CA TYR A 243 10.26 1.18 -9.60
C TYR A 243 11.21 0.76 -10.73
N HIS A 244 11.24 1.55 -11.78
CA HIS A 244 12.20 1.41 -12.87
C HIS A 244 13.43 2.28 -12.62
N GLY A 245 14.61 1.71 -12.81
CA GLY A 245 15.89 2.38 -12.56
C GLY A 245 16.45 2.10 -11.17
N THR A 246 16.76 3.15 -10.41
CA THR A 246 17.44 3.06 -9.10
C THR A 246 16.62 3.70 -8.00
N SER A 247 16.99 3.46 -6.73
CA SER A 247 16.31 4.08 -5.58
C SER A 247 16.29 5.62 -5.65
N SER A 248 17.31 6.26 -6.23
CA SER A 248 17.36 7.71 -6.41
C SER A 248 16.36 8.27 -7.43
N THR A 249 15.79 7.42 -8.30
CA THR A 249 14.78 7.79 -9.31
C THR A 249 13.42 7.18 -9.01
N ALA A 250 13.27 6.53 -7.85
CA ALA A 250 12.09 5.73 -7.53
C ALA A 250 10.81 6.56 -7.44
N PHE A 251 10.89 7.81 -6.99
CA PHE A 251 9.73 8.70 -6.93
C PHE A 251 9.20 9.07 -8.32
N ASP A 252 10.06 9.20 -9.32
CA ASP A 252 9.66 9.59 -10.67
C ASP A 252 9.18 8.40 -11.51
N ASN A 253 9.70 7.20 -11.22
CA ASN A 253 9.51 5.99 -12.03
C ASN A 253 8.91 4.82 -11.24
N ALA A 254 8.04 5.10 -10.26
CA ALA A 254 7.39 4.03 -9.50
C ALA A 254 6.35 3.28 -10.34
N ALA A 255 6.43 1.95 -10.33
CA ALA A 255 5.38 1.06 -10.83
C ALA A 255 4.37 0.71 -9.72
N VAL A 256 4.82 0.72 -8.46
CA VAL A 256 3.99 0.48 -7.28
C VAL A 256 4.38 1.46 -6.19
N ALA A 257 3.39 2.02 -5.50
CA ALA A 257 3.60 2.86 -4.32
C ALA A 257 2.49 2.63 -3.30
N ALA A 258 2.76 2.95 -2.04
CA ALA A 258 1.77 2.77 -0.98
C ALA A 258 1.96 3.73 0.19
N THR A 259 0.94 3.85 1.03
CA THR A 259 1.03 4.62 2.29
C THR A 259 1.80 3.89 3.39
N PHE A 260 2.27 2.67 3.14
CA PHE A 260 3.09 1.92 4.08
C PHE A 260 4.51 2.48 4.08
N GLU A 261 5.02 2.84 5.25
CA GLU A 261 6.33 3.45 5.37
C GLU A 261 7.43 2.45 5.02
N SER A 262 8.35 2.87 4.15
CA SER A 262 9.60 2.16 3.89
C SER A 262 10.77 2.88 4.54
N VAL A 263 11.69 2.12 5.12
CA VAL A 263 12.96 2.64 5.64
C VAL A 263 13.83 3.24 4.53
N THR A 264 13.68 2.76 3.28
CA THR A 264 14.40 3.29 2.11
C THR A 264 13.91 4.68 1.72
N PHE A 265 12.62 4.96 1.92
CA PHE A 265 11.94 6.19 1.50
C PHE A 265 11.22 6.84 2.68
N PRO A 266 11.96 7.41 3.65
CA PRO A 266 11.35 7.96 4.85
C PRO A 266 10.41 9.11 4.50
N THR A 267 9.24 9.12 5.13
CA THR A 267 8.31 10.24 5.10
C THR A 267 9.04 11.49 5.62
N PRO A 268 9.07 12.61 4.88
CA PRO A 268 9.65 13.85 5.39
C PRO A 268 8.95 14.24 6.69
N GLU A 269 9.71 14.48 7.75
CA GLU A 269 9.10 14.99 8.99
C GLU A 269 8.39 16.32 8.67
N PRO A 270 7.15 16.53 9.16
CA PRO A 270 6.49 17.82 9.00
C PRO A 270 7.39 18.89 9.61
N ALA A 271 7.80 19.87 8.80
CA ALA A 271 8.66 20.95 9.25
C ALA A 271 8.02 21.58 10.48
N SER A 272 8.62 21.36 11.66
CA SER A 272 8.07 21.84 12.92
C SER A 272 7.81 23.35 12.83
N PRO A 273 6.57 23.83 13.04
CA PRO A 273 6.25 25.26 12.95
C PRO A 273 7.15 26.15 13.82
N ALA A 274 7.69 25.58 14.91
CA ALA A 274 8.63 26.23 15.82
C ALA A 274 9.93 26.71 15.14
N LEU A 275 10.43 26.00 14.12
CA LEU A 275 11.66 26.37 13.40
C LEU A 275 11.43 27.55 12.45
N VAL A 276 10.25 27.64 11.82
CA VAL A 276 9.89 28.75 10.93
C VAL A 276 9.63 30.04 11.71
N LEU A 277 8.98 29.95 12.88
CA LEU A 277 8.75 31.08 13.78
C LEU A 277 10.06 31.59 14.42
N GLY A 278 11.01 30.71 14.75
CA GLY A 278 12.33 31.09 15.25
C GLY A 278 13.17 31.87 14.23
N ALA A 279 13.15 31.45 12.96
CA ALA A 279 13.86 32.13 11.88
C ALA A 279 13.31 33.54 11.61
N LEU A 280 11.98 33.72 11.65
CA LEU A 280 11.34 35.04 11.48
C LEU A 280 11.52 35.94 12.72
N GLY A 281 11.53 35.38 13.92
CA GLY A 281 11.78 36.12 15.16
C GLY A 281 13.20 36.70 15.24
N LEU A 282 14.21 35.99 14.73
CA LEU A 282 15.59 36.46 14.69
C LEU A 282 15.79 37.60 13.66
N LEU A 283 15.13 37.56 12.50
CA LEU A 283 15.15 38.66 11.53
C LEU A 283 14.50 39.95 12.07
N GLY A 284 13.47 39.82 12.91
CA GLY A 284 12.82 40.97 13.56
C GLY A 284 13.67 41.68 14.62
N LEU A 285 14.65 41.00 15.21
CA LEU A 285 15.54 41.57 16.25
C LEU A 285 16.69 42.40 15.67
N PHE A 286 17.13 42.14 14.44
CA PHE A 286 18.19 42.93 13.79
C PHE A 286 17.69 44.21 13.12
N ALA A 287 16.38 44.36 12.88
CA ALA A 287 15.82 45.54 12.22
C ALA A 287 15.53 46.72 13.16
N ARG A 288 15.67 46.58 14.49
CA ARG A 288 15.24 47.59 15.47
C ARG A 288 16.35 48.48 16.06
N ARG A 289 17.56 48.46 15.50
CA ARG A 289 18.72 49.26 15.97
C ARG A 289 19.25 50.21 14.88
N SER A 290 18.47 51.23 14.51
CA SER A 290 18.99 52.41 13.82
C SER A 290 17.99 53.56 13.89
N LYS A 291 17.99 54.29 15.01
CA LYS A 291 17.66 55.73 15.12
C LYS A 291 18.22 56.26 16.45
N SER A 292 19.39 56.89 16.38
CA SER A 292 19.81 58.00 17.25
C SER A 292 20.66 58.94 16.43
#